data_AF-A0A0B2QGY1-F1
#
_entry.id   AF-A0A0B2QGY1-F1
#
_cell.length_a   1.000
_cell.length_b   1.000
_cell.length_c   1.000
_cell.angle_alpha   90.00
_cell.angle_beta   90.00
_cell.angle_gamma   90.00
#
_symmetry.space_group_name_H-M   'P 1'
#
loop_
_entity.id
_entity.type
_entity.pdbx_description
1 polymer ?
#
loop_
_entity_poly.entity_id
_entity_poly.type
_entity_poly.pdbx_seq_one_letter_code
_entity_poly.pdbx_strand_id
1 'polypeptide(L)'
;ESVQDRPRLDGVCFQAIDSHYNDMLVGRFQEDEVKWAVWNYGSDKSLGPDGLNFKFIKQFWQTIKPDFLGFLDEFYVNGIFPRGSNASFIALIPKVLDPQMLNEYRPISLIGCIYKIVAKIMANRLKKVIPHIIHERQSAFI
;
A
#
# COMPACT_ATOMS: atom_id res chain seq x y z
N GLU A 1 0.64 17.95 33.68
CA GLU A 1 -0.68 18.31 33.09
C GLU A 1 -1.57 17.08 33.12
N SER A 2 -2.78 17.21 33.70
CA SER A 2 -3.72 16.11 33.90
C SER A 2 -4.43 15.73 32.60
N VAL A 3 -4.48 14.43 32.29
CA VAL A 3 -5.07 13.80 31.08
C VAL A 3 -6.60 14.01 30.94
N GLN A 4 -7.24 14.79 31.82
CA GLN A 4 -8.69 14.88 31.93
C GLN A 4 -9.39 15.76 30.89
N ASP A 5 -8.67 16.60 30.14
CA ASP A 5 -9.29 17.63 29.26
C ASP A 5 -9.23 17.28 27.76
N ARG A 6 -9.01 16.00 27.42
CA ARG A 6 -9.01 15.59 26.01
C ARG A 6 -10.45 15.53 25.49
N PRO A 7 -10.82 16.30 24.45
CA PRO A 7 -12.17 16.29 23.91
C PRO A 7 -12.56 14.89 23.47
N ARG A 8 -13.76 14.46 23.86
CA ARG A 8 -14.34 13.18 23.45
C ARG A 8 -15.14 13.38 22.17
N LEU A 9 -15.21 12.34 21.35
CA LEU A 9 -16.01 12.32 20.12
C LEU A 9 -17.50 11.99 20.40
N ASP A 10 -17.94 12.15 21.65
CA ASP A 10 -19.29 11.82 22.09
C ASP A 10 -20.30 12.72 21.33
N GLY A 11 -21.29 12.10 20.67
CA GLY A 11 -22.29 12.79 19.84
C GLY A 11 -21.88 13.06 18.39
N VAL A 12 -20.66 12.70 17.97
CA VAL A 12 -20.25 12.77 16.56
C VAL A 12 -20.78 11.54 15.82
N CYS A 13 -21.67 11.74 14.86
CA CYS A 13 -22.14 10.68 13.98
C CYS A 13 -21.19 10.57 12.78
N PHE A 14 -20.44 9.48 12.70
CA PHE A 14 -19.56 9.23 11.55
C PHE A 14 -20.34 8.67 10.39
N GLN A 15 -20.01 9.13 9.18
CA GLN A 15 -20.51 8.50 7.96
C GLN A 15 -19.98 7.07 7.90
N ALA A 16 -20.87 6.14 7.56
CA ALA A 16 -20.55 4.73 7.39
C ALA A 16 -20.92 4.30 5.97
N ILE A 17 -20.13 3.40 5.42
CA ILE A 17 -20.39 2.80 4.11
C ILE A 17 -21.41 1.67 4.22
N ASP A 18 -22.14 1.44 3.13
CA ASP A 18 -23.10 0.35 3.03
C ASP A 18 -22.41 -1.03 2.92
N SER A 19 -23.22 -2.10 2.94
CA SER A 19 -22.73 -3.47 2.82
C SER A 19 -22.04 -3.73 1.47
N HIS A 20 -22.51 -3.11 0.38
CA HIS A 20 -21.93 -3.29 -0.94
C HIS A 20 -20.47 -2.82 -0.99
N TYR A 21 -20.18 -1.64 -0.44
CA TYR A 21 -18.81 -1.16 -0.34
C TYR A 21 -17.96 -2.01 0.60
N ASN A 22 -18.52 -2.48 1.72
CA ASN A 22 -17.79 -3.40 2.61
C ASN A 22 -17.37 -4.66 1.87
N ASP A 23 -18.29 -5.32 1.17
CA ASP A 23 -18.02 -6.53 0.39
C ASP A 23 -16.98 -6.28 -0.71
N MET A 24 -17.02 -5.11 -1.37
CA MET A 24 -16.04 -4.74 -2.39
C MET A 24 -14.64 -4.51 -1.79
N LEU A 25 -14.54 -3.86 -0.63
CA LEU A 25 -13.25 -3.57 0.02
C LEU A 25 -12.53 -4.88 0.41
N VAL A 26 -13.28 -5.83 0.97
CA VAL A 26 -12.76 -7.10 1.49
C VAL A 26 -12.94 -8.27 0.53
N GLY A 27 -13.32 -8.03 -0.72
CA GLY A 27 -13.50 -9.07 -1.73
C GLY A 27 -12.18 -9.72 -2.16
N ARG A 28 -12.24 -10.91 -2.75
CA ARG A 28 -11.04 -11.56 -3.34
C ARG A 28 -10.38 -10.68 -4.41
N PHE A 29 -9.05 -10.77 -4.52
CA PHE A 29 -8.29 -10.08 -5.56
C PHE A 29 -8.63 -10.65 -6.95
N GLN A 30 -8.91 -9.76 -7.91
CA GLN A 30 -9.22 -10.15 -9.28
C GLN A 30 -7.97 -10.07 -10.16
N GLU A 31 -7.78 -11.01 -11.10
CA GLU A 31 -6.60 -10.99 -11.99
C GLU A 31 -6.43 -9.64 -12.71
N ASP A 32 -7.52 -9.06 -13.21
CA ASP A 32 -7.49 -7.77 -13.90
C ASP A 32 -7.08 -6.62 -12.98
N GLU A 33 -7.50 -6.66 -11.71
CA GLU A 33 -7.12 -5.68 -10.69
C GLU A 33 -5.62 -5.78 -10.37
N VAL A 34 -5.10 -7.00 -10.26
CA VAL A 34 -3.67 -7.26 -10.03
C VAL A 34 -2.84 -6.81 -11.22
N LYS A 35 -3.25 -7.21 -12.42
CA LYS A 35 -2.59 -6.82 -13.67
C LYS A 35 -2.60 -5.29 -13.84
N TRP A 36 -3.75 -4.66 -13.59
CA TRP A 36 -3.84 -3.20 -13.61
C TRP A 36 -2.84 -2.57 -12.64
N ALA A 37 -2.73 -3.08 -11.41
CA ALA A 37 -1.80 -2.55 -10.42
C ALA A 37 -0.34 -2.69 -10.88
N VAL A 38 0.06 -3.85 -11.41
CA VAL A 38 1.40 -4.08 -11.98
C VAL A 38 1.70 -3.12 -13.13
N TRP A 39 0.77 -2.92 -14.07
CA TRP A 39 0.99 -2.07 -15.24
C TRP A 39 1.07 -0.58 -14.90
N ASN A 40 0.37 -0.15 -13.85
CA ASN A 40 0.37 1.24 -13.38
C ASN A 40 1.64 1.64 -12.61
N TYR A 41 2.53 0.70 -12.30
CA TYR A 41 3.87 1.04 -11.82
C TYR A 41 4.82 1.36 -12.98
N GLY A 42 5.68 2.35 -12.80
CA GLY A 42 6.81 2.57 -13.70
C GLY A 42 7.74 1.35 -13.71
N SER A 43 8.32 1.01 -14.86
CA SER A 43 9.16 -0.18 -15.01
C SER A 43 10.47 -0.09 -14.20
N ASP A 44 11.04 1.12 -14.09
CA ASP A 44 12.36 1.38 -13.49
C ASP A 44 12.29 1.76 -12.00
N LYS A 45 11.29 1.25 -11.28
CA LYS A 45 11.22 1.47 -9.83
C LYS A 45 12.32 0.72 -9.11
N SER A 46 12.77 1.28 -7.99
CA SER A 46 13.79 0.72 -7.13
C SER A 46 13.44 -0.69 -6.65
N LEU A 47 14.46 -1.54 -6.65
CA LEU A 47 14.42 -2.93 -6.22
C LEU A 47 14.25 -3.03 -4.71
N GLY A 48 13.56 -4.07 -4.23
CA GLY A 48 13.61 -4.44 -2.82
C GLY A 48 14.78 -5.40 -2.55
N PRO A 49 14.79 -6.06 -1.37
CA PRO A 49 15.73 -7.13 -1.08
C PRO A 49 15.63 -8.34 -2.01
N ASP A 50 14.51 -8.45 -2.74
CA ASP A 50 14.25 -9.48 -3.75
C ASP A 50 15.01 -9.24 -5.07
N GLY A 51 15.54 -8.04 -5.30
CA GLY A 51 16.24 -7.70 -6.55
C GLY A 51 15.33 -7.65 -7.79
N LEU A 52 14.01 -7.66 -7.62
CA LEU A 52 13.05 -7.64 -8.74
C LEU A 52 12.42 -6.25 -8.92
N ASN A 53 12.37 -5.76 -10.16
CA ASN A 53 11.61 -4.56 -10.54
C ASN A 53 10.35 -4.91 -11.33
N PHE A 54 9.52 -3.90 -11.59
CA PHE A 54 8.32 -4.05 -12.40
C PHE A 54 8.62 -4.36 -13.87
N LYS A 55 9.81 -4.00 -14.40
CA LYS A 55 10.23 -4.41 -15.75
C LYS A 55 10.29 -5.93 -15.87
N PHE A 56 10.96 -6.59 -14.94
CA PHE A 56 11.02 -8.05 -14.86
C PHE A 56 9.61 -8.65 -14.76
N ILE A 57 8.79 -8.15 -13.83
CA ILE A 57 7.43 -8.67 -13.63
C ILE A 57 6.59 -8.57 -14.90
N LYS A 58 6.62 -7.42 -15.59
CA LYS A 58 5.87 -7.22 -16.84
C LYS A 58 6.39 -8.10 -17.97
N GLN A 59 7.71 -8.25 -18.09
CA GLN A 59 8.34 -9.04 -19.13
C GLN A 59 8.03 -10.53 -19.00
N PHE A 60 8.04 -11.05 -17.77
CA PHE A 60 7.82 -12.47 -17.48
C PHE A 60 6.43 -12.76 -16.91
N TRP A 61 5.45 -11.85 -17.12
CA TRP A 61 4.13 -11.93 -16.51
C TRP A 61 3.46 -13.28 -16.72
N GLN A 62 3.49 -13.84 -17.93
CA GLN A 62 2.84 -15.12 -18.21
C GLN A 62 3.43 -16.28 -17.40
N THR A 63 4.73 -16.22 -17.09
CA THR A 63 5.42 -17.24 -16.30
C THR A 63 5.13 -17.08 -14.80
N ILE A 64 5.19 -15.85 -14.28
CA ILE A 64 5.10 -15.60 -12.83
C ILE A 64 3.66 -15.38 -12.34
N LYS A 65 2.72 -15.12 -13.24
CA LYS A 65 1.32 -14.81 -12.89
C LYS A 65 0.69 -15.84 -11.96
N PRO A 66 0.81 -17.16 -12.20
CA PRO A 66 0.20 -18.16 -11.32
C PRO A 66 0.69 -18.04 -9.88
N ASP A 67 2.00 -17.88 -9.67
CA ASP A 67 2.60 -17.72 -8.35
C ASP A 67 2.16 -16.41 -7.68
N PHE A 68 2.06 -15.33 -8.47
CA PHE A 68 1.59 -14.02 -8.01
C PHE A 68 0.14 -14.05 -7.53
N LEU A 69 -0.74 -14.70 -8.29
CA LEU A 69 -2.14 -14.85 -7.91
C LEU A 69 -2.30 -15.80 -6.71
N GLY A 70 -1.52 -16.89 -6.66
CA GLY A 70 -1.48 -17.79 -5.52
C GLY A 70 -1.05 -17.10 -4.24
N PHE A 71 -0.02 -16.25 -4.31
CA PHE A 71 0.41 -15.42 -3.18
C PHE A 71 -0.71 -14.51 -2.66
N LEU A 72 -1.43 -13.84 -3.57
CA LEU A 72 -2.51 -12.92 -3.21
C LEU A 72 -3.72 -13.64 -2.61
N ASP A 73 -4.05 -14.83 -3.10
CA ASP A 73 -5.11 -15.66 -2.53
C ASP A 73 -4.71 -16.19 -1.13
N GLU A 74 -3.46 -16.59 -0.94
CA GLU A 74 -2.94 -16.99 0.39
C GLU A 74 -3.01 -15.83 1.39
N PHE A 75 -2.64 -14.62 0.96
CA PHE A 75 -2.77 -13.41 1.76
C PHE A 75 -4.24 -13.09 2.07
N TYR A 76 -5.14 -13.30 1.10
CA TYR A 76 -6.57 -13.10 1.31
C TYR A 76 -7.13 -14.05 2.36
N VAL A 77 -6.80 -15.34 2.29
CA VAL A 77 -7.33 -16.38 3.19
C VAL A 77 -6.78 -16.22 4.60
N ASN A 78 -5.48 -15.93 4.74
CA ASN A 78 -4.80 -15.98 6.03
C ASN A 78 -4.53 -14.60 6.65
N GLY A 79 -4.58 -13.52 5.87
CA GLY A 79 -4.23 -12.17 6.31
C GLY A 79 -2.75 -11.98 6.66
N ILE A 80 -1.88 -12.91 6.24
CA ILE A 80 -0.47 -12.94 6.63
C ILE A 80 0.43 -12.89 5.40
N PHE A 81 1.48 -12.06 5.48
CA PHE A 81 2.58 -12.08 4.53
C PHE A 81 3.56 -13.21 4.86
N PRO A 82 4.00 -14.02 3.89
CA PRO A 82 5.10 -14.94 4.07
C PRO A 82 6.33 -14.21 4.63
N ARG A 83 7.10 -14.91 5.48
CA ARG A 83 8.27 -14.33 6.14
C ARG A 83 9.26 -13.83 5.08
N GLY A 84 9.66 -12.56 5.20
CA GLY A 84 10.59 -11.90 4.29
C GLY A 84 9.93 -11.16 3.13
N SER A 85 8.64 -11.40 2.83
CA SER A 85 7.93 -10.68 1.76
C SER A 85 7.71 -9.19 2.05
N ASN A 86 7.77 -8.79 3.32
CA ASN A 86 7.74 -7.39 3.77
C ASN A 86 9.12 -6.86 4.18
N ALA A 87 10.20 -7.59 3.91
CA ALA A 87 11.55 -7.10 4.15
C ALA A 87 11.83 -5.89 3.24
N SER A 88 12.57 -4.92 3.77
CA SER A 88 12.95 -3.72 3.04
C SER A 88 14.38 -3.31 3.38
N PHE A 89 15.05 -2.67 2.42
CA PHE A 89 16.25 -1.90 2.72
C PHE A 89 15.86 -0.46 3.06
N ILE A 90 16.59 0.17 3.98
CA ILE A 90 16.44 1.60 4.25
C ILE A 90 17.54 2.34 3.48
N ALA A 91 17.13 3.17 2.52
CA ALA A 91 18.01 4.09 1.84
C ALA A 91 17.85 5.49 2.45
N LEU A 92 18.97 6.15 2.77
CA LEU A 92 18.98 7.51 3.29
C LEU A 92 19.20 8.49 2.13
N ILE A 93 18.20 9.31 1.81
CA ILE A 93 18.31 10.35 0.78
C ILE A 93 18.64 11.69 1.46
N PRO A 94 19.77 12.35 1.13
CA PRO A 94 20.09 13.68 1.63
C PRO A 94 18.99 14.71 1.35
N LYS A 95 18.65 15.56 2.34
CA LYS A 95 17.79 16.75 2.16
C LYS A 95 18.61 17.99 1.78
N VAL A 96 19.88 18.01 2.14
CA VAL A 96 20.83 19.11 1.97
C VAL A 96 22.10 18.59 1.30
N LEU A 97 22.95 19.50 0.80
CA LEU A 97 24.14 19.16 0.01
C LEU A 97 25.19 18.37 0.84
N ASP A 98 25.39 18.75 2.09
CA ASP A 98 26.38 18.15 2.99
C ASP A 98 25.74 17.79 4.34
N PRO A 99 25.00 16.67 4.41
CA PRO A 99 24.29 16.27 5.61
C PRO A 99 25.24 15.72 6.68
N GLN A 100 25.27 16.38 7.83
CA GLN A 100 26.07 16.06 9.02
C GLN A 100 25.24 15.32 10.09
N MET A 101 23.91 15.41 10.05
CA MET A 101 23.01 14.83 11.05
C MET A 101 21.96 13.90 10.44
N LEU A 102 21.49 12.91 11.21
CA LEU A 102 20.47 11.94 10.73
C LEU A 102 19.13 12.58 10.33
N ASN A 103 18.74 13.67 10.98
CA ASN A 103 17.51 14.41 10.65
C ASN A 103 17.59 15.13 9.29
N GLU A 104 18.80 15.28 8.72
CA GLU A 104 19.03 15.83 7.39
C GLU A 104 18.87 14.81 6.27
N TYR A 105 18.54 13.55 6.61
CA TYR A 105 18.18 12.51 5.64
C TYR A 105 16.67 12.26 5.63
N ARG A 106 16.15 11.84 4.48
CA ARG A 106 14.84 11.22 4.31
C ARG A 106 15.06 9.71 4.21
N PRO A 107 14.64 8.90 5.21
CA PRO A 107 14.67 7.47 5.06
C PRO A 107 13.59 7.04 4.04
N ILE A 108 13.96 6.20 3.09
CA ILE A 108 13.04 5.57 2.15
C ILE A 108 13.17 4.05 2.30
N SER A 109 12.02 3.39 2.46
CA SER A 109 11.94 1.94 2.46
C SER A 109 11.89 1.39 1.03
N LEU A 110 12.91 0.65 0.66
CA LEU A 110 12.99 -0.10 -0.58
C LEU A 110 12.37 -1.49 -0.35
N ILE A 111 11.05 -1.57 -0.44
CA ILE A 111 10.29 -2.81 -0.25
C ILE A 111 10.07 -3.56 -1.58
N GLY A 112 9.92 -4.88 -1.51
CA GLY A 112 9.68 -5.74 -2.67
C GLY A 112 8.42 -5.39 -3.46
N CYS A 113 8.39 -5.80 -4.73
CA CYS A 113 7.31 -5.42 -5.65
C CYS A 113 5.95 -6.02 -5.28
N ILE A 114 5.92 -7.25 -4.76
CA ILE A 114 4.69 -7.93 -4.33
C ILE A 114 3.94 -7.10 -3.29
N TYR A 115 4.64 -6.65 -2.25
CA TYR A 115 4.04 -5.81 -1.21
C TYR A 115 3.48 -4.49 -1.79
N LYS A 116 4.24 -3.83 -2.68
CA LYS A 116 3.80 -2.61 -3.36
C LYS A 116 2.50 -2.83 -4.13
N ILE A 117 2.36 -3.97 -4.79
CA ILE A 117 1.16 -4.34 -5.54
C ILE A 117 -0.03 -4.52 -4.59
N VAL A 118 0.12 -5.29 -3.51
CA VAL A 118 -0.94 -5.45 -2.49
C VAL A 118 -1.37 -4.08 -1.97
N ALA A 119 -0.42 -3.27 -1.50
CA ALA A 119 -0.71 -1.94 -0.97
C ALA A 119 -1.42 -1.04 -2.00
N LYS A 120 -1.02 -1.09 -3.28
CA LYS A 120 -1.66 -0.33 -4.36
C LYS A 120 -3.11 -0.76 -4.59
N ILE A 121 -3.36 -2.06 -4.62
CA ILE A 121 -4.72 -2.60 -4.79
C ILE A 121 -5.60 -2.15 -3.63
N MET A 122 -5.14 -2.34 -2.39
CA MET A 122 -5.88 -1.93 -1.19
C MET A 122 -6.15 -0.42 -1.19
N ALA A 123 -5.16 0.41 -1.51
CA ALA A 123 -5.32 1.85 -1.61
C ALA A 123 -6.34 2.26 -2.69
N ASN A 124 -6.34 1.59 -3.83
CA ASN A 124 -7.32 1.86 -4.90
C ASN A 124 -8.74 1.47 -4.49
N ARG A 125 -8.92 0.41 -3.71
CA ARG A 125 -10.23 0.04 -3.15
C ARG A 125 -10.70 1.09 -2.15
N LEU A 126 -9.83 1.52 -1.23
CA LEU A 126 -10.12 2.59 -0.27
C LEU A 126 -10.48 3.91 -0.98
N LYS A 127 -9.77 4.24 -2.07
CA LYS A 127 -10.04 5.46 -2.85
C LYS A 127 -11.49 5.55 -3.34
N LYS A 128 -12.16 4.42 -3.57
CA LYS A 128 -13.58 4.40 -4.01
C LYS A 128 -14.55 4.78 -2.90
N VAL A 129 -14.16 4.59 -1.64
CA VAL A 129 -15.05 4.81 -0.48
C VAL A 129 -14.72 6.09 0.28
N ILE A 130 -13.46 6.54 0.25
CA ILE A 130 -12.99 7.71 0.99
C ILE A 130 -13.91 8.94 0.81
N PRO A 131 -14.37 9.31 -0.41
CA PRO A 131 -15.27 10.45 -0.61
C PRO A 131 -16.61 10.38 0.13
N HIS A 132 -17.04 9.18 0.55
CA HIS A 132 -18.28 8.93 1.28
C HIS A 132 -18.11 8.92 2.80
N ILE A 133 -16.88 9.08 3.30
CA ILE A 133 -16.55 8.95 4.72
C ILE A 133 -15.86 10.22 5.25
N ILE A 134 -15.07 10.89 4.41
CA ILE A 134 -14.34 12.09 4.80
C ILE A 134 -15.19 13.35 4.64
N HIS A 135 -14.92 14.35 5.48
CA HIS A 135 -15.47 15.69 5.30
C HIS A 135 -14.74 16.40 4.14
N GLU A 136 -15.43 17.28 3.40
CA GLU A 136 -14.89 18.13 2.33
C GLU A 136 -13.64 18.96 2.70
N ARG A 137 -13.34 19.12 4.00
CA ARG A 137 -12.18 19.87 4.49
C ARG A 137 -10.92 19.01 4.54
N GLN A 138 -11.04 17.70 4.44
CA GLN A 138 -9.91 16.78 4.38
C GLN A 138 -9.47 16.63 2.92
N SER A 139 -8.42 17.38 2.55
CA SER A 139 -7.92 17.43 1.17
C SER A 139 -6.53 16.80 0.99
N ALA A 140 -5.79 16.59 2.07
CA ALA A 140 -4.46 16.01 2.02
C ALA A 140 -4.53 14.47 1.92
N PHE A 141 -3.80 13.91 0.95
CA PHE A 141 -3.61 12.46 0.75
C PHE A 141 -4.88 11.64 0.45
N ILE A 142 -5.88 12.27 -0.19
CA ILE A 142 -7.12 11.64 -0.69
C ILE A 142 -6.90 10.94 -2.04
#